data_AF-A0A3Q0IYD6-F1
#
_entry.id   AF-A0A3Q0IYD6-F1
#
_cell.length_a   1.000
_cell.length_b   1.000
_cell.length_c   1.000
_cell.angle_alpha   90.00
_cell.angle_beta   90.00
_cell.angle_gamma   90.00
#
_symmetry.space_group_name_H-M   'P 1'
#
loop_
_entity.id
_entity.type
_entity.pdbx_description
1 polymer ?
#
loop_
_entity_poly.entity_id
_entity_poly.type
_entity_poly.pdbx_seq_one_letter_code
_entity_poly.pdbx_strand_id
1 'polypeptide(L)'
;MFVQMITPETWDFPPPPSSVVSQHITTEEILQFIKFQPFNNVVCVSLPDCVQVPENIESVLRQDCEYYKIQQLPLQEFIKPLFIDTYVKKGKLLALSTSTQFHLEDCFAFSEGGHIILSVQKETYETLGLEGKPASPKSSSIHVISINVTDPSFSPRKKHYQRVASRFQETKLAFDVILTWRPDDERVCPSSIAEYLARAGYNVDLCPPHVQVVHKYNTRIPDLSSNKPAHVLEWMGALALDCDMEAVDIDSKDDMEVPSTSLIWKGLYSSHHIETLYQPSFW
;
A
#
# COMPACT_ATOMS: atom_id res chain seq x y z
N MET A 1 -40.72 42.97 -5.77
CA MET A 1 -39.27 42.98 -6.03
C MET A 1 -38.77 41.59 -5.70
N PHE A 2 -38.79 40.69 -6.69
CA PHE A 2 -38.28 39.33 -6.53
C PHE A 2 -36.86 39.32 -7.09
N VAL A 3 -35.89 39.04 -6.23
CA VAL A 3 -34.50 38.81 -6.64
C VAL A 3 -34.47 37.44 -7.30
N GLN A 4 -34.29 37.43 -8.60
CA GLN A 4 -34.10 36.23 -9.40
C GLN A 4 -32.75 35.63 -9.00
N MET A 5 -32.79 34.46 -8.36
CA MET A 5 -31.60 33.69 -8.02
C MET A 5 -30.99 33.21 -9.35
N ILE A 6 -29.89 33.85 -9.74
CA ILE A 6 -29.11 33.44 -10.91
C ILE A 6 -28.51 32.08 -10.52
N THR A 7 -28.93 31.04 -11.21
CA THR A 7 -28.34 29.69 -11.12
C THR A 7 -26.82 29.83 -11.20
N PRO A 8 -26.03 29.35 -10.22
CA PRO A 8 -24.60 29.28 -10.41
C PRO A 8 -24.39 28.36 -11.62
N GLU A 9 -23.64 28.83 -12.60
CA GLU A 9 -23.18 27.99 -13.70
C GLU A 9 -22.55 26.76 -13.06
N THR A 10 -23.23 25.62 -13.16
CA THR A 10 -22.71 24.33 -12.78
C THR A 10 -21.50 24.12 -13.67
N TRP A 11 -20.31 24.36 -13.12
CA TRP A 11 -19.07 23.98 -13.75
C TRP A 11 -19.19 22.49 -14.10
N ASP A 12 -19.31 22.23 -15.40
CA ASP A 12 -19.40 20.88 -15.94
C ASP A 12 -17.99 20.30 -15.89
N PHE A 13 -17.61 19.81 -14.71
CA PHE A 13 -16.34 19.17 -14.51
C PHE A 13 -16.43 17.78 -15.16
N PRO A 14 -15.68 17.50 -16.24
CA PRO A 14 -15.66 16.16 -16.78
C PRO A 14 -15.16 15.21 -15.68
N PRO A 15 -15.74 14.01 -15.57
CA PRO A 15 -15.29 13.05 -14.59
C PRO A 15 -13.79 12.79 -14.78
N PRO A 16 -13.03 12.62 -13.69
CA PRO A 16 -11.61 12.31 -13.80
C PRO A 16 -11.42 11.06 -14.66
N PRO A 17 -10.33 10.98 -15.42
CA PRO A 17 -10.07 9.82 -16.26
C PRO A 17 -9.98 8.57 -15.38
N SER A 18 -10.86 7.61 -15.64
CA SER A 18 -10.89 6.30 -14.98
C SER A 18 -10.79 5.20 -16.03
N SER A 19 -10.12 4.12 -15.68
CA SER A 19 -10.01 2.93 -16.52
C SER A 19 -10.27 1.71 -15.66
N VAL A 20 -11.30 0.94 -16.02
CA VAL A 20 -11.61 -0.34 -15.40
C VAL A 20 -11.25 -1.44 -16.39
N VAL A 21 -10.44 -2.40 -15.95
CA VAL A 21 -10.05 -3.57 -16.74
C VAL A 21 -10.62 -4.80 -16.06
N SER A 22 -11.40 -5.60 -16.80
CA SER A 22 -11.97 -6.86 -16.33
C SER A 22 -11.43 -8.00 -17.17
N GLN A 23 -10.93 -9.05 -16.53
CA GLN A 23 -10.37 -10.22 -17.19
C GLN A 23 -10.74 -11.48 -16.40
N HIS A 24 -11.00 -12.57 -17.12
CA HIS A 24 -11.08 -13.90 -16.52
C HIS A 24 -9.69 -14.52 -16.59
N ILE A 25 -9.09 -14.77 -15.42
CA ILE A 25 -7.71 -15.21 -15.27
C ILE A 25 -7.61 -16.35 -14.27
N THR A 26 -6.56 -17.15 -14.35
CA THR A 26 -6.32 -18.25 -13.40
C THR A 26 -5.72 -17.74 -12.08
N THR A 27 -5.79 -18.56 -11.03
CA THR A 27 -5.17 -18.23 -9.74
C THR A 27 -3.68 -17.94 -9.87
N GLU A 28 -2.96 -18.65 -10.74
CA GLU A 28 -1.53 -18.41 -10.99
C GLU A 28 -1.26 -17.03 -11.60
N GLU A 29 -2.14 -16.57 -12.49
CA GLU A 29 -2.05 -15.24 -13.09
C GLU A 29 -2.35 -14.14 -12.05
N ILE A 30 -3.34 -14.36 -11.18
CA ILE A 30 -3.64 -13.46 -10.04
C ILE A 30 -2.41 -13.32 -9.15
N LEU A 31 -1.76 -14.42 -8.78
CA LEU A 31 -0.54 -14.41 -7.97
C LEU A 31 0.61 -13.65 -8.63
N GLN A 32 0.69 -13.65 -9.98
CA GLN A 32 1.66 -12.82 -10.68
C GLN A 32 1.33 -11.32 -10.56
N PHE A 33 0.05 -10.93 -10.70
CA PHE A 33 -0.37 -9.54 -10.52
C PHE A 33 -0.12 -9.03 -9.10
N ILE A 34 -0.42 -9.84 -8.08
CA ILE A 34 -0.20 -9.49 -6.66
C ILE A 34 1.28 -9.17 -6.39
N LYS A 35 2.21 -9.91 -7.00
CA LYS A 35 3.66 -9.66 -6.85
C LYS A 35 4.10 -8.29 -7.34
N PHE A 36 3.39 -7.70 -8.31
CA PHE A 36 3.68 -6.34 -8.79
C PHE A 36 3.09 -5.24 -7.92
N GLN A 37 2.28 -5.58 -6.90
CA GLN A 37 1.63 -4.65 -5.98
C GLN A 37 2.12 -4.84 -4.54
N PRO A 38 3.30 -4.29 -4.21
CA PRO A 38 3.94 -4.54 -2.93
C PRO A 38 3.31 -3.81 -1.74
N PHE A 39 2.56 -2.72 -1.98
CA PHE A 39 2.04 -1.86 -0.92
C PHE A 39 0.51 -1.94 -0.85
N ASN A 40 -0.01 -2.59 0.19
CA ASN A 40 -1.44 -2.76 0.39
C ASN A 40 -1.84 -2.23 1.78
N ASN A 41 -2.81 -1.31 1.81
CA ASN A 41 -3.31 -0.71 3.06
C ASN A 41 -4.57 -1.41 3.57
N VAL A 42 -5.53 -1.63 2.66
CA VAL A 42 -6.83 -2.21 2.98
C VAL A 42 -7.01 -3.48 2.17
N VAL A 43 -7.37 -4.57 2.86
CA VAL A 43 -7.77 -5.84 2.25
C VAL A 43 -9.19 -6.13 2.70
N CYS A 44 -10.08 -6.40 1.76
CA CYS A 44 -11.48 -6.72 2.04
C CYS A 44 -11.83 -8.06 1.40
N VAL A 45 -12.29 -9.01 2.20
CA VAL A 45 -12.81 -10.30 1.73
C VAL A 45 -14.27 -10.40 2.14
N SER A 46 -15.14 -10.69 1.19
CA SER A 46 -16.58 -10.83 1.44
C SER A 46 -17.02 -12.26 1.15
N LEU A 47 -17.67 -12.86 2.14
CA LEU A 47 -18.15 -14.23 2.12
C LEU A 47 -19.68 -14.22 2.01
N PRO A 48 -20.24 -14.51 0.82
CA PRO A 48 -21.68 -14.65 0.64
C PRO A 48 -22.20 -15.90 1.35
N ASP A 49 -23.44 -15.86 1.82
CA ASP A 49 -24.13 -16.95 2.53
C ASP A 49 -23.36 -17.51 3.75
N CYS A 50 -22.54 -16.66 4.36
CA CYS A 50 -21.66 -17.04 5.46
C CYS A 50 -21.93 -16.14 6.67
N VAL A 51 -22.49 -16.70 7.75
CA VAL A 51 -22.76 -15.99 9.00
C VAL A 51 -21.58 -16.08 9.97
N GLN A 52 -20.91 -17.24 10.01
CA GLN A 52 -19.73 -17.46 10.85
C GLN A 52 -18.51 -17.62 9.98
N VAL A 53 -17.56 -16.69 10.14
CA VAL A 53 -16.29 -16.72 9.43
C VAL A 53 -15.44 -17.86 9.97
N PRO A 54 -14.90 -18.72 9.10
CA PRO A 54 -13.90 -19.71 9.49
C PRO A 54 -12.68 -19.07 10.16
N GLU A 55 -12.25 -19.58 11.32
CA GLU A 55 -11.13 -19.02 12.10
C GLU A 55 -9.82 -18.96 11.31
N ASN A 56 -9.63 -19.92 10.39
CA ASN A 56 -8.49 -19.92 9.47
C ASN A 56 -8.45 -18.65 8.62
N ILE A 57 -9.58 -18.15 8.12
CA ILE A 57 -9.63 -16.94 7.28
C ILE A 57 -9.46 -15.67 8.14
N GLU A 58 -10.14 -15.60 9.29
CA GLU A 58 -10.07 -14.43 10.19
C GLU A 58 -8.63 -14.19 10.71
N SER A 59 -7.88 -15.26 10.96
CA SER A 59 -6.52 -15.17 11.53
C SER A 59 -5.41 -14.91 10.50
N VAL A 60 -5.63 -15.14 9.19
CA VAL A 60 -4.58 -15.03 8.15
C VAL A 60 -3.84 -13.70 8.20
N LEU A 61 -4.57 -12.58 8.17
CA LEU A 61 -3.99 -11.24 8.12
C LEU A 61 -3.90 -10.57 9.50
N ARG A 62 -3.94 -11.40 10.56
CA ARG A 62 -3.83 -10.97 11.96
C ARG A 62 -2.52 -11.45 12.58
N GLN A 63 -2.05 -12.63 12.22
CA GLN A 63 -0.80 -13.20 12.72
C GLN A 63 0.39 -12.70 11.90
N ASP A 64 1.47 -12.31 12.57
CA ASP A 64 2.74 -11.84 11.97
C ASP A 64 2.60 -10.69 10.96
N CYS A 65 1.53 -9.89 11.09
CA CYS A 65 1.20 -8.77 10.21
C CYS A 65 1.40 -7.41 10.90
N GLU A 66 2.12 -7.37 12.02
CA GLU A 66 2.46 -6.11 12.67
C GLU A 66 3.41 -5.29 11.80
N TYR A 67 3.23 -3.98 11.86
CA TYR A 67 4.09 -3.02 11.23
C TYR A 67 4.54 -1.98 12.25
N TYR A 68 5.61 -1.26 11.92
CA TYR A 68 6.23 -0.31 12.82
C TYR A 68 6.10 1.09 12.26
N LYS A 69 5.78 2.05 13.11
CA LYS A 69 5.79 3.46 12.78
C LYS A 69 6.98 4.13 13.47
N ILE A 70 7.77 4.86 12.69
CA ILE A 70 8.97 5.55 13.15
C ILE A 70 8.86 7.02 12.77
N GLN A 71 9.10 7.91 13.72
CA GLN A 71 9.07 9.35 13.47
C GLN A 71 10.45 9.85 13.07
N GLN A 72 10.49 10.76 12.08
CA GLN A 72 11.70 11.48 11.66
C GLN A 72 12.90 10.57 11.38
N LEU A 73 12.69 9.45 10.68
CA LEU A 73 13.74 8.52 10.29
C LEU A 73 14.55 9.10 9.11
N PRO A 74 15.85 9.40 9.29
CA PRO A 74 16.69 9.92 8.21
C PRO A 74 16.94 8.85 7.15
N LEU A 75 16.95 9.26 5.87
CA LEU A 75 17.24 8.34 4.75
C LEU A 75 18.62 7.69 4.85
N GLN A 76 19.55 8.32 5.58
CA GLN A 76 20.88 7.78 5.83
C GLN A 76 20.84 6.41 6.52
N GLU A 77 19.81 6.11 7.31
CA GLU A 77 19.68 4.82 8.00
C GLU A 77 19.57 3.66 6.99
N PHE A 78 18.79 3.84 5.92
CA PHE A 78 18.53 2.82 4.90
C PHE A 78 19.75 2.48 4.05
N ILE A 79 20.76 3.35 4.02
CA ILE A 79 22.01 3.14 3.26
C ILE A 79 23.18 2.69 4.14
N LYS A 80 22.99 2.51 5.45
CA LYS A 80 24.05 2.00 6.32
C LYS A 80 24.41 0.58 5.91
N PRO A 81 25.71 0.22 5.82
CA PRO A 81 26.12 -1.12 5.41
C PRO A 81 25.53 -2.21 6.30
N LEU A 82 25.51 -1.98 7.61
CA LEU A 82 24.92 -2.90 8.59
C LEU A 82 23.42 -3.12 8.35
N PHE A 83 22.68 -2.04 8.03
CA PHE A 83 21.25 -2.11 7.75
C PHE A 83 20.99 -2.91 6.47
N ILE A 84 21.74 -2.62 5.40
CA ILE A 84 21.62 -3.33 4.12
C ILE A 84 21.95 -4.82 4.30
N ASP A 85 23.05 -5.15 4.96
CA ASP A 85 23.51 -6.52 5.12
C ASP A 85 22.59 -7.38 6.02
N THR A 86 21.85 -6.74 6.93
CA THR A 86 20.98 -7.44 7.89
C THR A 86 19.54 -7.50 7.40
N TYR A 87 18.96 -6.39 6.96
CA TYR A 87 17.52 -6.29 6.69
C TYR A 87 17.19 -6.34 5.20
N VAL A 88 18.07 -5.85 4.33
CA VAL A 88 17.80 -5.81 2.89
C VAL A 88 18.26 -7.09 2.19
N LYS A 89 19.43 -7.63 2.56
CA LYS A 89 19.99 -8.84 1.94
C LYS A 89 19.47 -10.16 2.51
N LYS A 90 18.91 -10.15 3.72
CA LYS A 90 18.44 -11.35 4.44
C LYS A 90 16.95 -11.29 4.76
N GLY A 91 16.20 -10.50 3.99
CA GLY A 91 14.77 -10.36 4.17
C GLY A 91 14.13 -9.46 3.13
N LYS A 92 12.83 -9.24 3.30
CA LYS A 92 11.98 -8.39 2.49
C LYS A 92 11.54 -7.21 3.35
N LEU A 93 12.07 -6.04 3.03
CA LEU A 93 11.74 -4.79 3.69
C LEU A 93 10.78 -3.99 2.82
N LEU A 94 9.68 -3.56 3.41
CA LEU A 94 8.78 -2.56 2.85
C LEU A 94 8.74 -1.37 3.79
N ALA A 95 8.91 -0.18 3.24
CA ALA A 95 8.75 1.06 4.00
C ALA A 95 8.09 2.15 3.16
N LEU A 96 7.27 2.99 3.78
CA LEU A 96 6.59 4.10 3.14
C LEU A 96 6.58 5.31 4.09
N SER A 97 6.75 6.50 3.53
CA SER A 97 6.45 7.73 4.26
C SER A 97 4.95 7.83 4.55
N THR A 98 4.58 8.32 5.73
CA THR A 98 3.16 8.50 6.13
C THR A 98 2.52 9.76 5.57
N SER A 99 3.27 10.61 4.87
CA SER A 99 2.70 11.79 4.20
C SER A 99 1.69 11.35 3.14
N THR A 100 0.51 11.97 3.18
CA THR A 100 -0.60 11.68 2.27
C THR A 100 -0.72 12.68 1.14
N GLN A 101 0.06 13.77 1.15
CA GLN A 101 -0.01 14.85 0.16
C GLN A 101 1.08 14.71 -0.90
N PHE A 102 1.01 13.63 -1.69
CA PHE A 102 2.00 13.32 -2.74
C PHE A 102 2.28 14.47 -3.72
N HIS A 103 1.31 15.35 -3.95
CA HIS A 103 1.45 16.50 -4.86
C HIS A 103 2.16 17.71 -4.23
N LEU A 104 2.23 17.76 -2.90
CA LEU A 104 2.64 18.95 -2.13
C LEU A 104 3.79 18.65 -1.17
N GLU A 105 4.19 17.40 -1.01
CA GLU A 105 5.24 16.98 -0.09
C GLU A 105 6.15 15.93 -0.73
N ASP A 106 7.38 15.87 -0.23
CA ASP A 106 8.32 14.82 -0.59
C ASP A 106 7.83 13.48 -0.01
N CYS A 107 7.93 12.43 -0.82
CA CYS A 107 7.51 11.08 -0.46
C CYS A 107 8.66 10.09 -0.60
N PHE A 108 8.68 9.10 0.28
CA PHE A 108 9.68 8.04 0.32
C PHE A 108 9.00 6.67 0.29
N ALA A 109 9.56 5.77 -0.50
CA ALA A 109 9.22 4.36 -0.48
C ALA A 109 10.49 3.50 -0.53
N PHE A 110 10.46 2.39 0.19
CA PHE A 110 11.45 1.32 0.12
C PHE A 110 10.77 0.05 -0.37
N SER A 111 11.25 -0.48 -1.50
CA SER A 111 10.75 -1.72 -2.10
C SER A 111 11.50 -2.94 -1.57
N GLU A 112 10.81 -4.10 -1.54
CA GLU A 112 11.40 -5.41 -1.21
C GLU A 112 12.61 -5.79 -2.07
N GLY A 113 12.70 -5.23 -3.27
CA GLY A 113 13.85 -5.39 -4.17
C GLY A 113 15.07 -4.54 -3.78
N GLY A 114 15.06 -3.86 -2.64
CA GLY A 114 16.16 -3.01 -2.18
C GLY A 114 16.30 -1.71 -2.98
N HIS A 115 15.16 -1.14 -3.40
CA HIS A 115 15.13 0.15 -4.08
C HIS A 115 14.59 1.22 -3.14
N ILE A 116 15.36 2.30 -2.98
CA ILE A 116 14.89 3.55 -2.40
C ILE A 116 14.29 4.37 -3.52
N ILE A 117 13.01 4.69 -3.41
CA ILE A 117 12.25 5.50 -4.36
C ILE A 117 11.85 6.79 -3.65
N LEU A 118 12.33 7.92 -4.17
CA LEU A 118 12.00 9.25 -3.67
C LEU A 118 11.19 9.97 -4.72
N SER A 119 10.01 10.44 -4.35
CA SER A 119 9.23 11.37 -5.15
C SER A 119 9.33 12.72 -4.48
N VAL A 120 10.13 13.62 -5.06
CA VAL A 120 10.50 14.89 -4.43
C VAL A 120 10.07 16.07 -5.27
N GLN A 121 9.80 17.18 -4.62
CA GLN A 121 9.58 18.46 -5.26
C GLN A 121 10.84 18.96 -5.96
N LYS A 122 10.65 19.89 -6.90
CA LYS A 122 11.75 20.46 -7.69
C LYS A 122 12.84 21.08 -6.81
N GLU A 123 12.46 21.78 -5.76
CA GLU A 123 13.37 22.44 -4.82
C GLU A 123 14.24 21.41 -4.08
N THR A 124 13.62 20.36 -3.55
CA THR A 124 14.33 19.25 -2.89
C THR A 124 15.20 18.48 -3.88
N TYR A 125 14.72 18.24 -5.10
CA TYR A 125 15.46 17.57 -6.16
C TYR A 125 16.76 18.30 -6.53
N GLU A 126 16.67 19.61 -6.77
CA GLU A 126 17.82 20.47 -7.09
C GLU A 126 18.82 20.51 -5.94
N THR A 127 18.32 20.50 -4.70
CA THR A 127 19.17 20.48 -3.49
C THR A 127 19.86 19.12 -3.29
N LEU A 128 19.16 18.00 -3.52
CA LEU A 128 19.72 16.65 -3.44
C LEU A 128 20.79 16.43 -4.51
N GLY A 129 20.59 16.95 -5.72
CA GLY A 129 21.55 16.83 -6.82
C GLY A 129 21.84 15.36 -7.19
N LEU A 130 20.83 14.50 -7.07
CA LEU A 130 20.88 13.08 -7.47
C LEU A 130 20.20 12.90 -8.83
N GLU A 131 20.56 11.83 -9.55
CA GLU A 131 19.96 11.54 -10.86
C GLU A 131 18.52 11.05 -10.67
N GLY A 132 17.57 11.77 -11.26
CA GLY A 132 16.14 11.41 -11.27
C GLY A 132 15.47 11.75 -12.59
N LYS A 133 14.19 11.40 -12.69
CA LYS A 133 13.34 11.64 -13.86
C LYS A 133 12.09 12.40 -13.44
N PRO A 134 11.52 13.28 -14.29
CA PRO A 134 10.24 13.92 -13.98
C PRO A 134 9.14 12.86 -13.86
N ALA A 135 8.25 13.00 -12.86
CA ALA A 135 7.17 12.04 -12.62
C ALA A 135 6.13 12.02 -13.75
N SER A 136 5.92 13.15 -14.41
CA SER A 136 5.02 13.27 -15.56
C SER A 136 5.70 14.08 -16.68
N PRO A 137 5.52 13.70 -17.96
CA PRO A 137 5.99 14.51 -19.08
C PRO A 137 5.35 15.91 -19.12
N LYS A 138 4.15 16.06 -18.51
CA LYS A 138 3.35 17.29 -18.54
C LYS A 138 3.59 18.22 -17.35
N SER A 139 4.15 17.70 -16.25
CA SER A 139 4.40 18.47 -15.03
C SER A 139 5.82 18.21 -14.54
N SER A 140 6.64 19.26 -14.48
CA SER A 140 8.03 19.22 -14.01
C SER A 140 8.17 19.52 -12.51
N SER A 141 7.07 19.59 -11.75
CA SER A 141 7.14 19.94 -10.33
C SER A 141 7.66 18.79 -9.46
N ILE A 142 7.48 17.54 -9.89
CA ILE A 142 7.86 16.34 -9.12
C ILE A 142 8.89 15.54 -9.90
N HIS A 143 9.97 15.15 -9.21
CA HIS A 143 11.03 14.30 -9.72
C HIS A 143 11.13 13.01 -8.93
N VAL A 144 11.27 11.90 -9.64
CA VAL A 144 11.45 10.57 -9.06
C VAL A 144 12.91 10.18 -9.13
N ILE A 145 13.54 9.95 -7.98
CA ILE A 145 14.89 9.40 -7.84
C ILE A 145 14.75 7.93 -7.41
N SER A 146 15.47 7.03 -8.07
CA SER A 146 15.49 5.60 -7.72
C SER A 146 16.93 5.15 -7.49
N ILE A 147 17.21 4.59 -6.32
CA ILE A 147 18.53 4.13 -5.90
C ILE A 147 18.42 2.67 -5.51
N ASN A 148 19.13 1.80 -6.23
CA ASN A 148 19.22 0.39 -5.87
C ASN A 148 20.38 0.19 -4.88
N VAL A 149 20.05 -0.17 -3.63
CA VAL A 149 21.05 -0.42 -2.57
C VAL A 149 21.60 -1.86 -2.58
N THR A 150 21.00 -2.75 -3.37
CA THR A 150 21.46 -4.14 -3.54
C THR A 150 22.45 -4.30 -4.70
N ASP A 151 22.57 -3.29 -5.56
CA ASP A 151 23.51 -3.30 -6.66
C ASP A 151 24.95 -3.42 -6.13
N PRO A 152 25.78 -4.37 -6.63
CA PRO A 152 27.20 -4.44 -6.31
C PRO A 152 27.98 -3.12 -6.55
N SER A 153 27.45 -2.22 -7.39
CA SER A 153 27.92 -0.86 -7.64
C SER A 153 27.68 0.10 -6.46
N PHE A 154 26.76 -0.23 -5.56
CA PHE A 154 26.40 0.55 -4.39
C PHE A 154 27.15 0.03 -3.15
N SER A 155 28.44 0.38 -3.04
CA SER A 155 29.26 0.00 -1.88
C SER A 155 30.05 1.18 -1.31
N PRO A 156 30.41 1.18 -0.01
CA PRO A 156 31.04 2.33 0.67
C PRO A 156 32.31 2.89 0.02
N ARG A 157 33.02 2.07 -0.76
CA ARG A 157 34.26 2.45 -1.46
C ARG A 157 34.01 3.10 -2.82
N LYS A 158 32.79 3.00 -3.36
CA LYS A 158 32.45 3.49 -4.70
C LYS A 158 31.92 4.92 -4.65
N LYS A 159 32.24 5.68 -5.70
CA LYS A 159 31.88 7.10 -5.82
C LYS A 159 30.37 7.35 -5.72
N HIS A 160 29.57 6.45 -6.28
CA HIS A 160 28.11 6.57 -6.27
C HIS A 160 27.54 6.52 -4.84
N TYR A 161 27.94 5.52 -4.04
CA TYR A 161 27.54 5.43 -2.63
C TYR A 161 27.95 6.68 -1.85
N GLN A 162 29.21 7.11 -2.00
CA GLN A 162 29.75 8.27 -1.28
C GLN A 162 28.97 9.53 -1.61
N ARG A 163 28.61 9.74 -2.89
CA ARG A 163 27.76 10.84 -3.33
C ARG A 163 26.39 10.79 -2.63
N VAL A 164 25.70 9.65 -2.68
CA VAL A 164 24.37 9.50 -2.07
C VAL A 164 24.43 9.73 -0.55
N ALA A 165 25.41 9.13 0.13
CA ALA A 165 25.59 9.27 1.57
C ALA A 165 25.85 10.73 1.98
N SER A 166 26.74 11.43 1.27
CA SER A 166 27.01 12.84 1.53
C SER A 166 25.76 13.70 1.29
N ARG A 167 25.00 13.45 0.22
CA ARG A 167 23.77 14.21 -0.06
C ARG A 167 22.70 13.99 0.99
N PHE A 168 22.44 12.76 1.42
CA PHE A 168 21.47 12.48 2.49
C PHE A 168 21.89 13.10 3.82
N GLN A 169 23.19 13.13 4.11
CA GLN A 169 23.71 13.76 5.32
C GLN A 169 23.59 15.30 5.27
N GLU A 170 23.86 15.92 4.12
CA GLU A 170 23.77 17.37 3.92
C GLU A 170 22.32 17.86 3.95
N THR A 171 21.42 17.18 3.25
CA THR A 171 19.99 17.58 3.19
C THR A 171 19.23 17.25 4.46
N LYS A 172 19.74 16.31 5.28
CA LYS A 172 19.09 15.82 6.50
C LYS A 172 17.64 15.36 6.27
N LEU A 173 17.39 14.82 5.07
CA LEU A 173 16.05 14.40 4.68
C LEU A 173 15.58 13.24 5.57
N ALA A 174 14.48 13.47 6.27
CA ALA A 174 13.90 12.54 7.22
C ALA A 174 12.38 12.47 7.02
N PHE A 175 11.82 11.29 7.25
CA PHE A 175 10.39 11.03 7.06
C PHE A 175 9.82 10.34 8.27
N ASP A 176 8.53 10.58 8.52
CA ASP A 176 7.75 9.67 9.33
C ASP A 176 7.42 8.45 8.46
N VAL A 177 7.84 7.26 8.90
CA VAL A 177 7.85 6.04 8.09
C VAL A 177 7.02 4.96 8.77
N ILE A 178 6.18 4.28 7.99
CA ILE A 178 5.67 2.95 8.33
C ILE A 178 6.51 1.90 7.62
N LEU A 179 6.87 0.82 8.31
CA LEU A 179 7.62 -0.27 7.72
C LEU A 179 7.19 -1.63 8.25
N THR A 180 7.37 -2.65 7.42
CA THR A 180 7.28 -4.06 7.79
C THR A 180 8.47 -4.79 7.22
N TRP A 181 8.97 -5.80 7.94
CA TRP A 181 10.13 -6.56 7.54
C TRP A 181 9.90 -8.03 7.79
N ARG A 182 10.16 -8.83 6.75
CA ARG A 182 10.10 -10.29 6.82
C ARG A 182 11.51 -10.85 6.61
N PRO A 183 12.09 -11.58 7.58
CA PRO A 183 13.35 -12.26 7.39
C PRO A 183 13.21 -13.43 6.41
N ASP A 184 14.29 -13.74 5.68
CA ASP A 184 14.36 -14.95 4.85
C ASP A 184 14.56 -16.22 5.70
N ASP A 185 15.13 -16.08 6.91
CA ASP A 185 15.33 -17.15 7.89
C ASP A 185 14.23 -17.10 8.96
N GLU A 186 13.38 -18.13 9.01
CA GLU A 186 12.25 -18.25 9.95
C GLU A 186 12.66 -18.24 11.42
N ARG A 187 13.94 -18.48 11.73
CA ARG A 187 14.46 -18.41 13.11
C ARG A 187 14.68 -16.98 13.59
N VAL A 188 14.71 -16.02 12.66
CA VAL A 188 14.90 -14.61 12.97
C VAL A 188 13.54 -13.98 13.22
N CYS A 189 13.41 -13.25 14.33
CA CYS A 189 12.17 -12.57 14.65
C CYS A 189 11.99 -11.32 13.76
N PRO A 190 10.84 -11.14 13.09
CA PRO A 190 10.51 -9.92 12.35
C PRO A 190 10.65 -8.62 13.16
N SER A 191 10.46 -8.68 14.49
CA SER A 191 10.61 -7.52 15.37
C SER A 191 12.06 -7.07 15.61
N SER A 192 13.07 -7.82 15.14
CA SER A 192 14.47 -7.44 15.30
C SER A 192 14.83 -6.14 14.55
N ILE A 193 14.08 -5.74 13.52
CA ILE A 193 14.26 -4.42 12.88
C ILE A 193 13.83 -3.28 13.83
N ALA A 194 12.75 -3.49 14.59
CA ALA A 194 12.27 -2.53 15.56
C ALA A 194 13.26 -2.39 16.72
N GLU A 195 13.83 -3.50 17.19
CA GLU A 195 14.89 -3.47 18.21
C GLU A 195 16.11 -2.67 17.72
N TYR A 196 16.55 -2.90 16.48
CA TYR A 196 17.68 -2.17 15.91
C TYR A 196 17.44 -0.66 15.86
N LEU A 197 16.27 -0.24 15.39
CA LEU A 197 15.90 1.18 15.29
C LEU A 197 15.74 1.82 16.67
N ALA A 198 15.13 1.11 17.64
CA ALA A 198 15.03 1.57 19.01
C ALA A 198 16.41 1.74 19.66
N ARG A 199 17.34 0.80 19.43
CA ARG A 199 18.74 0.89 19.91
C ARG A 199 19.54 2.00 19.23
N ALA A 200 19.20 2.34 18.00
CA ALA A 200 19.76 3.49 17.30
C ALA A 200 19.20 4.83 17.82
N GLY A 201 18.22 4.81 18.73
CA GLY A 201 17.67 5.99 19.40
C GLY A 201 16.40 6.56 18.76
N TYR A 202 15.77 5.83 17.83
CA TYR A 202 14.52 6.26 17.20
C TYR A 202 13.30 5.84 18.01
N ASN A 203 12.23 6.64 17.95
CA ASN A 203 10.94 6.25 18.51
C ASN A 203 10.24 5.28 17.56
N VAL A 204 9.97 4.06 18.04
CA VAL A 204 9.38 2.98 17.25
C VAL A 204 8.08 2.54 17.90
N ASP A 205 6.97 2.82 17.24
CA ASP A 205 5.63 2.43 17.67
C ASP A 205 5.21 1.13 16.95
N LEU A 206 4.84 0.10 17.73
CA LEU A 206 4.24 -1.12 17.20
C LEU A 206 2.78 -0.83 16.80
N CYS A 207 2.42 -1.13 15.56
CA CYS A 207 1.06 -0.98 15.04
C CYS A 207 0.52 -2.37 14.66
N PRO A 208 -0.43 -2.92 15.44
CA PRO A 208 -1.11 -4.14 15.05
C PRO A 208 -2.09 -3.86 13.90
N PRO A 209 -2.33 -4.84 13.01
CA PRO A 209 -3.36 -4.71 11.99
C PRO A 209 -4.74 -4.54 12.64
N HIS A 210 -5.53 -3.61 12.11
CA HIS A 210 -6.91 -3.42 12.55
C HIS A 210 -7.85 -4.30 11.72
N VAL A 211 -8.63 -5.14 12.40
CA VAL A 211 -9.60 -6.03 11.78
C VAL A 211 -11.00 -5.60 12.14
N GLN A 212 -11.84 -5.43 11.13
CA GLN A 212 -13.26 -5.15 11.28
C GLN A 212 -14.05 -6.26 10.59
N VAL A 213 -14.99 -6.86 11.32
CA VAL A 213 -15.93 -7.85 10.79
C VAL A 213 -17.29 -7.17 10.66
N VAL A 214 -17.86 -7.20 9.46
CA VAL A 214 -19.15 -6.58 9.13
C VAL A 214 -20.13 -7.68 8.72
N HIS A 215 -21.26 -7.76 9.42
CA HIS A 215 -22.33 -8.70 9.08
C HIS A 215 -23.51 -7.93 8.48
N LYS A 216 -23.96 -8.35 7.29
CA LYS A 216 -25.16 -7.84 6.64
C LYS A 216 -26.10 -9.01 6.35
N TYR A 217 -27.35 -8.92 6.79
CA TYR A 217 -28.29 -10.04 6.72
C TYR A 217 -29.13 -10.08 5.44
N ASN A 218 -29.34 -8.93 4.81
CA ASN A 218 -30.17 -8.77 3.61
C ASN A 218 -29.35 -8.11 2.49
N THR A 219 -28.26 -8.74 2.08
CA THR A 219 -27.40 -8.20 1.02
C THR A 219 -27.81 -8.78 -0.32
N ARG A 220 -28.16 -7.92 -1.29
CA ARG A 220 -28.29 -8.31 -2.69
C ARG A 220 -26.90 -8.54 -3.26
N ILE A 221 -26.63 -9.76 -3.68
CA ILE A 221 -25.34 -10.14 -4.24
C ILE A 221 -25.46 -10.14 -5.77
N PRO A 222 -24.69 -9.28 -6.47
CA PRO A 222 -24.74 -9.22 -7.92
C PRO A 222 -24.28 -10.53 -8.52
N ASP A 223 -25.05 -11.09 -9.46
CA ASP A 223 -24.55 -12.19 -10.28
C ASP A 223 -23.42 -11.68 -11.20
N LEU A 224 -22.25 -12.32 -11.10
CA LEU A 224 -21.06 -11.99 -11.88
C LEU A 224 -21.26 -12.25 -13.39
N SER A 225 -22.22 -13.12 -13.76
CA SER A 225 -22.49 -13.45 -15.16
C SER A 225 -23.42 -12.45 -15.85
N SER A 226 -24.36 -11.86 -15.10
CA SER A 226 -25.37 -10.94 -15.61
C SER A 226 -24.99 -9.46 -15.47
N ASN A 227 -24.16 -9.12 -14.49
CA ASN A 227 -23.80 -7.73 -14.19
C ASN A 227 -22.55 -7.25 -14.93
N LYS A 228 -22.50 -5.94 -15.22
CA LYS A 228 -21.30 -5.30 -15.77
C LYS A 228 -20.21 -5.27 -14.69
N PRO A 229 -18.93 -5.53 -15.04
CA PRO A 229 -17.82 -5.50 -14.08
C PRO A 229 -17.71 -4.19 -13.29
N ALA A 230 -18.05 -3.05 -13.91
CA ALA A 230 -18.06 -1.75 -13.22
C ALA A 230 -19.09 -1.68 -12.08
N HIS A 231 -20.28 -2.27 -12.26
CA HIS A 231 -21.33 -2.29 -11.23
C HIS A 231 -20.94 -3.23 -10.09
N VAL A 232 -20.35 -4.39 -10.42
CA VAL A 232 -19.80 -5.31 -9.40
C VAL A 232 -18.70 -4.63 -8.60
N LEU A 233 -17.81 -3.87 -9.25
CA LEU A 233 -16.76 -3.11 -8.57
C LEU A 233 -17.33 -2.03 -7.65
N GLU A 234 -18.37 -1.31 -8.08
CA GLU A 234 -19.07 -0.31 -7.27
C GLU A 234 -19.74 -0.95 -6.05
N TRP A 235 -20.41 -2.08 -6.23
CA TRP A 235 -20.97 -2.88 -5.15
C TRP A 235 -19.91 -3.34 -4.15
N MET A 236 -18.79 -3.89 -4.62
CA MET A 236 -17.68 -4.30 -3.76
C MET A 236 -17.11 -3.12 -2.98
N GLY A 237 -17.02 -1.95 -3.63
CA GLY A 237 -16.58 -0.70 -2.99
C GLY A 237 -17.54 -0.24 -1.88
N ALA A 238 -18.84 -0.24 -2.16
CA ALA A 238 -19.87 0.09 -1.17
C ALA A 238 -19.85 -0.89 0.02
N LEU A 239 -19.65 -2.18 -0.25
CA LEU A 239 -19.52 -3.20 0.79
C LEU A 239 -18.26 -2.98 1.65
N ALA A 240 -17.10 -2.72 1.03
CA ALA A 240 -15.84 -2.48 1.73
C ALA A 240 -15.83 -1.18 2.55
N LEU A 241 -16.63 -0.18 2.17
CA LEU A 241 -16.81 1.07 2.90
C LEU A 241 -17.91 1.01 3.96
N ASP A 242 -18.55 -0.15 4.12
CA ASP A 242 -19.72 -0.33 5.00
C ASP A 242 -20.86 0.65 4.70
N CYS A 243 -21.08 0.93 3.41
CA CYS A 243 -22.19 1.77 2.96
C CYS A 243 -23.54 1.05 3.09
N ASP A 244 -24.61 1.84 3.11
CA ASP A 244 -25.96 1.31 2.95
C ASP A 244 -26.11 0.71 1.54
N MET A 245 -26.47 -0.58 1.48
CA MET A 245 -26.56 -1.33 0.23
C MET A 245 -27.88 -1.07 -0.51
N GLU A 246 -28.88 -0.48 0.16
CA GLU A 246 -30.16 -0.10 -0.49
C GLU A 246 -29.97 1.03 -1.53
N ALA A 247 -28.90 1.82 -1.39
CA ALA A 247 -28.59 2.94 -2.27
C ALA A 247 -27.72 2.56 -3.47
N VAL A 248 -27.22 1.32 -3.53
CA VAL A 248 -26.37 0.85 -4.64
C VAL A 248 -27.29 0.27 -5.71
N ASP A 249 -27.28 0.88 -6.89
CA ASP A 249 -28.18 0.55 -8.00
C ASP A 249 -27.75 -0.78 -8.68
N ILE A 250 -28.18 -1.89 -8.07
CA ILE A 250 -27.99 -3.25 -8.58
C ILE A 250 -29.38 -3.83 -8.76
N ASP A 251 -29.90 -3.63 -9.96
CA ASP A 251 -31.28 -3.99 -10.30
C ASP A 251 -31.25 -5.13 -11.33
N SER A 252 -30.55 -6.21 -11.00
CA SER A 252 -30.54 -7.45 -11.78
C SER A 252 -31.59 -8.41 -11.23
N LYS A 253 -32.43 -8.96 -12.13
CA LYS A 253 -33.49 -9.92 -11.76
C LYS A 253 -32.95 -11.24 -11.19
N ASP A 254 -31.66 -11.49 -11.36
CA ASP A 254 -30.97 -12.72 -11.00
C ASP A 254 -30.16 -12.56 -9.69
N ASP A 255 -30.22 -11.39 -9.05
CA ASP A 255 -29.50 -11.14 -7.79
C ASP A 255 -30.17 -11.87 -6.63
N MET A 256 -29.34 -12.50 -5.79
CA MET A 256 -29.80 -13.27 -4.64
C MET A 256 -29.67 -12.44 -3.36
N GLU A 257 -30.72 -12.43 -2.54
CA GLU A 257 -30.67 -11.88 -1.19
C GLU A 257 -30.20 -12.96 -0.22
N VAL A 258 -28.96 -12.83 0.27
CA VAL A 258 -28.37 -13.73 1.27
C VAL A 258 -27.62 -12.93 2.34
N PRO A 259 -27.44 -13.51 3.54
CA PRO A 259 -26.51 -12.94 4.50
C PRO A 259 -25.09 -12.92 3.91
N SER A 260 -24.34 -11.87 4.21
CA SER A 260 -22.94 -11.73 3.81
C SER A 260 -22.11 -11.25 5.00
N THR A 261 -20.94 -11.86 5.18
CA THR A 261 -19.96 -11.36 6.15
C THR A 261 -18.72 -10.85 5.42
N SER A 262 -18.29 -9.64 5.75
CA SER A 262 -17.10 -9.01 5.20
C SER A 262 -16.04 -8.84 6.26
N LEU A 263 -14.81 -9.23 5.93
CA LEU A 263 -13.61 -9.05 6.72
C LEU A 263 -12.80 -7.91 6.11
N ILE A 264 -12.56 -6.86 6.88
CA ILE A 264 -11.82 -5.68 6.46
C ILE A 264 -10.59 -5.55 7.33
N TRP A 265 -9.43 -5.76 6.74
CA TRP A 265 -8.13 -5.60 7.36
C TRP A 265 -7.50 -4.28 6.92
N LYS A 266 -7.06 -3.48 7.89
CA LYS A 266 -6.38 -2.19 7.68
C LYS A 266 -5.00 -2.23 8.33
N GLY A 267 -3.96 -1.96 7.55
CA GLY A 267 -2.57 -2.06 8.02
C GLY A 267 -1.57 -1.81 6.89
N LEU A 268 -0.41 -2.48 6.96
CA LEU A 268 0.60 -2.49 5.90
C LEU A 268 0.89 -3.93 5.50
N TYR A 269 0.32 -4.35 4.37
CA TYR A 269 0.44 -5.72 3.86
C TYR A 269 1.34 -5.78 2.64
N SER A 270 2.31 -6.71 2.69
CA SER A 270 3.13 -7.09 1.54
C SER A 270 2.32 -7.91 0.56
N SER A 271 2.83 -8.04 -0.67
CA SER A 271 2.28 -8.99 -1.65
C SER A 271 2.22 -10.41 -1.08
N HIS A 272 3.23 -10.82 -0.31
CA HIS A 272 3.26 -12.13 0.34
C HIS A 272 2.09 -12.37 1.30
N HIS A 273 1.72 -11.38 2.11
CA HIS A 273 0.55 -11.51 2.98
C HIS A 273 -0.72 -11.76 2.15
N ILE A 274 -0.88 -11.05 1.03
CA ILE A 274 -2.03 -11.24 0.15
C ILE A 274 -2.01 -12.62 -0.53
N GLU A 275 -0.84 -13.12 -0.93
CA GLU A 275 -0.70 -14.47 -1.51
C GLU A 275 -1.21 -15.57 -0.57
N THR A 276 -1.08 -15.40 0.75
CA THR A 276 -1.57 -16.40 1.72
C THR A 276 -3.09 -16.60 1.67
N LEU A 277 -3.87 -15.58 1.30
CA LEU A 277 -5.32 -15.69 1.13
C LEU A 277 -5.74 -16.59 -0.05
N TYR A 278 -4.84 -16.84 -0.99
CA TYR A 278 -5.10 -17.67 -2.17
C TYR A 278 -4.63 -19.12 -2.01
N GLN A 279 -4.21 -19.53 -0.81
CA GLN A 279 -3.81 -20.91 -0.58
C GLN A 279 -5.03 -21.86 -0.67
N PRO A 280 -4.88 -23.06 -1.28
CA PRO A 280 -5.97 -24.03 -1.44
C PRO A 280 -6.59 -24.52 -0.12
N SER A 281 -5.94 -24.29 1.02
CA SER A 281 -6.45 -24.66 2.34
C SER A 281 -7.63 -23.80 2.82
N PHE A 282 -7.93 -22.71 2.12
CA PHE A 282 -8.99 -21.77 2.50
C PHE A 282 -10.27 -21.90 1.66
N TRP A 283 -10.21 -22.52 0.47
CA TRP A 283 -11.27 -22.53 -0.55
C TRP A 283 -11.63 -23.93 -1.02
#